data_AF-A0A8T5RDP3-F1
#
_entry.id   AF-A0A8T5RDP3-F1
#
_cell.length_a   1.000
_cell.length_b   1.000
_cell.length_c   1.000
_cell.angle_alpha   90.00
_cell.angle_beta   90.00
_cell.angle_gamma   90.00
#
_symmetry.space_group_name_H-M   'P 1'
#
loop_
_entity.id
_entity.type
_entity.pdbx_description
1 polymer ?
#
loop_
_entity_poly.entity_id
_entity_poly.type
_entity_poly.pdbx_seq_one_letter_code
_entity_poly.pdbx_strand_id
1 'polypeptide(L)'
;ASLKKRSIAHDKFKIFFIPDIFDADKWVNHVVSITGEFDILYTNSDWMRELFKSKNYKVSKKSIIFKNKYNGTNIRNLIYKENKQWRLLVPNEVIDLIKIFNGIERIKKIINESR
;
A
#
# COMPACT_ATOMS: atom_id res chain seq x y z
N ALA A 1 10.65 -0.57 9.08
CA ALA A 1 11.98 0.07 8.96
C ALA A 1 11.88 1.59 8.83
N SER A 2 11.19 2.12 7.81
CA SER A 2 11.16 3.57 7.51
C SER A 2 10.50 4.46 8.57
N LEU A 3 9.44 3.96 9.25
CA LEU A 3 8.79 4.67 10.36
C LEU A 3 9.73 4.82 11.56
N LYS A 4 10.46 3.74 11.90
CA LYS A 4 11.50 3.75 12.95
C LYS A 4 12.61 4.74 12.62
N LYS A 5 13.10 4.78 11.38
CA LYS A 5 14.13 5.76 10.96
C LYS A 5 13.66 7.21 11.12
N ARG A 6 12.38 7.46 10.87
CA ARG A 6 11.76 8.79 10.99
C ARG A 6 11.31 9.12 12.42
N SER A 7 11.64 8.28 13.40
CA SER A 7 11.28 8.48 14.81
C SER A 7 9.77 8.68 15.04
N ILE A 8 8.93 8.00 14.25
CA ILE A 8 7.49 7.98 14.50
C ILE A 8 7.25 7.08 15.70
N ALA A 9 6.64 7.64 16.74
CA ALA A 9 6.35 6.93 17.98
C ALA A 9 5.45 5.71 17.74
N HIS A 10 5.76 4.59 18.40
CA HIS A 10 5.12 3.29 18.15
C HIS A 10 3.65 3.23 18.57
N ASP A 11 3.23 4.09 19.48
CA ASP A 11 1.84 4.27 19.91
C ASP A 11 0.98 5.03 18.87
N LYS A 12 1.61 5.70 17.90
CA LYS A 12 0.91 6.47 16.85
C LYS A 12 0.49 5.63 15.64
N PHE A 13 0.89 4.36 15.55
CA PHE A 13 0.52 3.51 14.42
C PHE A 13 0.47 2.02 14.80
N LYS A 14 -0.36 1.28 14.08
CA LYS A 14 -0.35 -0.19 14.05
C LYS A 14 -0.35 -0.65 12.59
N ILE A 15 0.32 -1.75 12.29
CA ILE A 15 0.40 -2.33 10.94
C ILE A 15 -0.25 -3.70 11.00
N PHE A 16 -1.26 -3.91 10.16
CA PHE A 16 -2.00 -5.17 10.09
C PHE A 16 -1.82 -5.79 8.71
N PHE A 17 -1.69 -7.11 8.68
CA PHE A 17 -1.86 -7.89 7.45
C PHE A 17 -3.35 -8.25 7.33
N ILE A 18 -3.97 -7.86 6.22
CA ILE A 18 -5.39 -8.12 5.93
C ILE A 18 -5.43 -8.94 4.63
N PRO A 19 -5.74 -10.25 4.68
CA PRO A 19 -5.86 -11.07 3.48
C PRO A 19 -7.14 -10.76 2.71
N ASP A 20 -7.09 -10.81 1.37
CA ASP A 20 -8.30 -10.68 0.56
C ASP A 20 -9.21 -11.90 0.74
N ILE A 21 -10.51 -11.66 0.95
CA ILE A 21 -11.53 -12.72 1.07
C ILE A 21 -12.44 -12.85 -0.16
N PHE A 22 -12.24 -11.99 -1.17
CA PHE A 22 -13.01 -11.97 -2.43
C PHE A 22 -14.54 -11.93 -2.28
N ASP A 23 -15.03 -11.39 -1.16
CA ASP A 23 -16.44 -11.22 -0.83
C ASP A 23 -16.66 -9.77 -0.38
N ALA A 24 -17.30 -8.99 -1.24
CA ALA A 24 -17.51 -7.56 -1.02
C ALA A 24 -18.38 -7.30 0.23
N ASP A 25 -19.43 -8.10 0.41
CA ASP A 25 -20.42 -7.90 1.47
C ASP A 25 -19.82 -8.14 2.86
N LYS A 26 -18.86 -9.06 2.94
CA LYS A 26 -18.16 -9.41 4.19
C LYS A 26 -16.88 -8.61 4.41
N TRP A 27 -16.37 -7.90 3.41
CA TRP A 27 -15.05 -7.26 3.45
C TRP A 27 -14.91 -6.24 4.60
N VAL A 28 -15.91 -5.39 4.84
CA VAL A 28 -15.85 -4.39 5.92
C VAL A 28 -15.70 -5.09 7.28
N ASN A 29 -16.54 -6.09 7.54
CA ASN A 29 -16.49 -6.85 8.79
C ASN A 29 -15.17 -7.61 8.94
N HIS A 30 -14.60 -8.11 7.84
CA HIS A 30 -13.29 -8.76 7.84
C HIS A 30 -12.15 -7.79 8.19
N VAL A 31 -12.17 -6.58 7.65
CA VAL A 31 -11.19 -5.53 8.01
C VAL A 31 -11.31 -5.20 9.50
N VAL A 32 -12.52 -4.92 9.98
CA VAL A 32 -12.77 -4.48 11.36
C VAL A 32 -12.44 -5.58 12.37
N SER A 33 -12.69 -6.85 12.06
CA SER A 33 -12.33 -7.96 12.95
C SER A 33 -10.82 -8.09 13.17
N ILE A 34 -10.00 -7.61 12.22
CA ILE A 34 -8.53 -7.62 12.30
C ILE A 34 -8.00 -6.33 12.93
N THR A 35 -8.51 -5.17 12.51
CA THR A 35 -7.97 -3.87 12.93
C THR A 35 -8.56 -3.37 14.26
N GLY A 36 -9.70 -3.92 14.67
CA GLY A 36 -10.59 -3.30 15.64
C GLY A 36 -11.36 -2.12 15.01
N GLU A 37 -12.19 -1.48 15.83
CA GLU A 37 -12.95 -0.29 15.45
C GLU A 37 -12.05 0.92 15.19
N PHE A 38 -12.47 1.78 14.26
CA PHE A 38 -11.79 3.03 13.93
C PHE A 38 -12.78 4.08 13.43
N ASP A 39 -12.42 5.36 13.59
CA ASP A 39 -13.35 6.46 13.33
C ASP A 39 -13.49 6.83 11.86
N ILE A 40 -12.38 6.84 11.10
CA ILE A 40 -12.32 7.40 9.75
C ILE A 40 -11.46 6.51 8.83
N LEU A 41 -12.04 6.09 7.71
CA LEU A 41 -11.30 5.45 6.62
C LEU A 41 -10.70 6.48 5.65
N TYR A 42 -9.41 6.34 5.38
CA TYR A 42 -8.70 7.10 4.35
C TYR A 42 -8.47 6.21 3.12
N THR A 43 -9.16 6.50 2.01
CA THR A 43 -8.97 5.79 0.74
C THR A 43 -9.37 6.64 -0.46
N ASN A 44 -8.71 6.40 -1.59
CA ASN A 44 -9.02 7.01 -2.88
C ASN A 44 -9.83 6.08 -3.81
N SER A 45 -10.07 4.81 -3.42
CA SER A 45 -10.86 3.86 -4.21
C SER A 45 -12.36 4.10 -4.00
N ASP A 46 -13.10 4.51 -5.03
CA ASP A 46 -14.52 4.82 -4.93
C ASP A 46 -15.35 3.65 -4.39
N TRP A 47 -15.08 2.46 -4.90
CA TRP A 47 -15.73 1.23 -4.44
C TRP A 47 -15.55 0.99 -2.93
N MET A 48 -14.32 1.14 -2.41
CA MET A 48 -14.06 1.02 -0.96
C MET A 48 -14.80 2.09 -0.16
N ARG A 49 -14.92 3.30 -0.69
CA ARG A 49 -15.61 4.39 0.00
C ARG A 49 -17.11 4.10 0.11
N GLU A 50 -17.73 3.63 -0.95
CA GLU A 50 -19.15 3.25 -0.96
C GLU A 50 -19.41 2.11 0.00
N LEU A 51 -18.57 1.09 -0.03
CA LEU A 51 -18.69 -0.10 0.80
C LEU A 51 -18.58 0.20 2.31
N PHE A 52 -17.66 1.08 2.72
CA PHE A 52 -17.54 1.46 4.13
C PHE A 52 -18.64 2.43 4.57
N LYS A 53 -19.09 3.32 3.69
CA LYS A 53 -20.24 4.21 3.97
C LYS A 53 -21.53 3.42 4.18
N SER A 54 -21.77 2.35 3.43
CA SER A 54 -22.98 1.52 3.59
C SER A 54 -23.02 0.80 4.95
N LYS A 55 -21.86 0.68 5.63
CA LYS A 55 -21.71 0.17 6.99
C LYS A 55 -21.55 1.30 8.03
N ASN A 56 -21.96 2.53 7.70
CA ASN A 56 -21.93 3.70 8.58
C ASN A 56 -20.55 4.19 9.04
N TYR A 57 -19.46 3.78 8.39
CA TYR A 57 -18.13 4.35 8.67
C TYR A 57 -17.96 5.73 8.01
N LYS A 58 -17.28 6.65 8.72
CA LYS A 58 -16.88 7.93 8.13
C LYS A 58 -15.74 7.69 7.15
N VAL A 59 -15.80 8.34 6.00
CA VAL A 59 -14.77 8.23 4.96
C VAL A 59 -14.23 9.62 4.65
N SER A 60 -12.90 9.74 4.61
CA SER A 60 -12.23 11.01 4.36
C SER A 60 -12.57 11.58 2.96
N LYS A 61 -12.25 12.87 2.78
CA LYS A 61 -12.11 13.43 1.44
C LYS A 61 -10.96 12.72 0.72
N LYS A 62 -11.10 12.55 -0.60
CA LYS A 62 -9.99 12.04 -1.42
C LYS A 62 -8.81 13.00 -1.32
N SER A 63 -7.61 12.44 -1.23
CA SER A 63 -6.36 13.21 -1.19
C SER A 63 -5.44 12.66 -2.27
N ILE A 64 -5.18 13.48 -3.29
CA ILE A 64 -4.34 13.10 -4.43
C ILE A 64 -2.97 13.74 -4.23
N ILE A 65 -2.16 13.15 -3.36
CA ILE A 65 -0.79 13.61 -3.16
C ILE A 65 0.10 12.94 -4.21
N PHE A 66 0.64 13.75 -5.14
CA PHE A 66 1.67 13.35 -6.12
C PHE A 66 1.45 12.02 -6.86
N LYS A 67 0.19 11.70 -7.21
CA LYS A 67 -0.23 10.39 -7.76
C LYS A 67 0.54 9.95 -9.01
N ASN A 68 1.06 10.90 -9.81
CA ASN A 68 1.86 10.58 -11.00
C ASN A 68 3.32 10.25 -10.65
N LYS A 69 3.86 10.81 -9.57
CA LYS A 69 5.26 10.61 -9.15
C LYS A 69 5.40 9.40 -8.24
N TYR A 70 4.63 9.33 -7.15
CA TYR A 70 4.70 8.25 -6.15
C TYR A 70 3.63 7.20 -6.45
N ASN A 71 3.95 6.29 -7.38
CA ASN A 71 3.05 5.26 -7.86
C ASN A 71 3.78 3.92 -7.98
N GLY A 72 3.22 2.87 -7.37
CA GLY A 72 3.80 1.52 -7.41
C GLY A 72 3.97 0.95 -8.81
N THR A 73 3.04 1.22 -9.74
CA THR A 73 3.14 0.81 -11.15
C THR A 73 4.33 1.49 -11.83
N ASN A 74 4.50 2.80 -11.63
CA ASN A 74 5.65 3.52 -12.18
C ASN A 74 6.98 2.99 -11.61
N ILE A 75 7.04 2.81 -10.28
CA ILE A 75 8.23 2.28 -9.60
C ILE A 75 8.60 0.89 -10.13
N ARG A 76 7.65 -0.04 -10.26
CA ARG A 76 7.90 -1.38 -10.82
C ARG A 76 8.36 -1.33 -12.28
N ASN A 77 7.77 -0.45 -13.09
CA ASN A 77 8.20 -0.26 -14.48
C ASN A 77 9.63 0.28 -14.59
N LEU A 78 10.02 1.22 -13.72
CA LEU A 78 11.39 1.72 -13.66
C LEU A 78 12.38 0.65 -13.21
N ILE A 79 12.02 -0.19 -12.23
CA ILE A 79 12.81 -1.35 -11.82
C ILE A 79 13.02 -2.30 -13.00
N TYR A 80 11.95 -2.64 -13.72
CA TYR A 80 11.98 -3.52 -14.89
C TYR A 80 12.89 -2.98 -15.99
N LYS A 81 12.80 -1.67 -16.29
CA LYS A 81 13.65 -0.97 -17.27
C LYS A 81 15.08 -0.68 -16.76
N GLU A 82 15.46 -1.22 -15.61
CA GLU A 82 16.76 -1.00 -14.96
C GLU A 82 17.09 0.48 -14.68
N ASN A 83 16.06 1.34 -14.64
CA ASN A 83 16.23 2.76 -14.42
C ASN A 83 16.38 3.08 -12.93
N LYS A 84 17.60 3.41 -12.50
CA LYS A 84 17.96 3.69 -11.10
C LYS A 84 17.16 4.84 -10.44
N GLN A 85 16.43 5.67 -11.20
CA GLN A 85 15.57 6.74 -10.67
C GLN A 85 14.49 6.23 -9.71
N TRP A 86 14.07 4.96 -9.79
CA TRP A 86 13.09 4.39 -8.85
C TRP A 86 13.53 4.49 -7.39
N ARG A 87 14.85 4.48 -7.12
CA ARG A 87 15.42 4.58 -5.77
C ARG A 87 15.07 5.92 -5.10
N LEU A 88 14.88 6.98 -5.87
CA LEU A 88 14.49 8.30 -5.36
C LEU A 88 12.99 8.39 -5.02
N LEU A 89 12.20 7.40 -5.41
CA LEU A 89 10.74 7.37 -5.23
C LEU A 89 10.30 6.57 -3.99
N VAL A 90 11.24 5.98 -3.27
CA VAL A 90 11.00 5.20 -2.05
C VAL A 90 12.00 5.59 -0.95
N PRO A 91 11.67 5.42 0.34
CA PRO A 91 12.65 5.58 1.41
C PRO A 91 13.85 4.63 1.25
N ASN A 92 15.04 5.06 1.68
CA ASN A 92 16.25 4.23 1.62
C ASN A 92 16.08 2.86 2.28
N GLU A 93 15.38 2.81 3.42
CA GLU A 93 15.13 1.56 4.13
C GLU A 93 14.31 0.56 3.28
N VAL A 94 13.48 1.04 2.35
CA VAL A 94 12.70 0.19 1.44
C VAL A 94 13.58 -0.34 0.31
N ILE A 95 14.59 0.42 -0.14
CA ILE A 95 15.57 -0.05 -1.13
C ILE A 95 16.32 -1.28 -0.59
N ASP A 96 16.73 -1.22 0.68
CA ASP A 96 17.44 -2.32 1.33
C ASP A 96 16.56 -3.55 1.47
N LEU A 97 15.29 -3.39 1.88
CA LEU A 97 14.33 -4.49 1.93
C LEU A 97 14.08 -5.10 0.54
N ILE A 98 13.94 -4.29 -0.51
CA ILE A 98 13.78 -4.79 -1.89
C ILE A 98 14.97 -5.66 -2.28
N LYS A 99 16.21 -5.29 -1.92
CA LYS A 99 17.40 -6.11 -2.19
C LYS A 99 17.40 -7.39 -1.36
N ILE A 100 17.14 -7.30 -0.06
CA ILE A 100 17.10 -8.46 0.86
C ILE A 100 16.11 -9.53 0.38
N PHE A 101 14.96 -9.12 -0.17
CA PHE A 101 13.94 -10.04 -0.67
C PHE A 101 14.07 -10.41 -2.16
N ASN A 102 15.23 -10.12 -2.79
CA ASN A 102 15.47 -10.33 -4.22
C ASN A 102 14.36 -9.73 -5.11
N GLY A 103 13.80 -8.59 -4.69
CA GLY A 103 12.61 -8.00 -5.29
C GLY A 103 12.82 -7.52 -6.73
N ILE A 104 14.03 -7.07 -7.08
CA ILE A 104 14.37 -6.62 -8.44
C ILE A 104 14.22 -7.80 -9.42
N GLU A 105 14.88 -8.90 -9.10
CA GLU A 105 14.90 -10.10 -9.95
C GLU A 105 13.53 -10.76 -10.02
N ARG A 106 12.78 -10.78 -8.92
CA ARG A 106 11.39 -11.27 -8.91
C ARG A 106 10.48 -10.44 -9.81
N ILE A 107 10.60 -9.11 -9.78
CA ILE A 107 9.81 -8.22 -10.65
C ILE A 107 10.12 -8.50 -12.13
N LYS A 108 11.40 -8.62 -12.49
CA LYS A 108 11.81 -8.92 -13.88
C LYS A 108 11.26 -10.27 -14.34
N LYS A 109 11.40 -11.30 -13.50
CA LYS A 109 10.89 -12.65 -13.78
C LYS A 109 9.39 -12.64 -14.08
N ILE A 110 8.58 -12.08 -13.17
CA ILE A 110 7.12 -12.05 -13.32
C ILE A 110 6.68 -11.30 -14.58
N ILE A 111 7.29 -10.16 -14.89
CA ILE A 111 6.92 -9.37 -16.06
C ILE A 111 7.28 -10.10 -17.36
N ASN A 112 8.40 -10.82 -17.39
CA ASN A 112 8.80 -11.61 -18.55
C ASN A 112 7.88 -12.82 -18.75
N GLU A 113 7.40 -13.46 -17.67
CA GLU A 113 6.45 -14.58 -17.72
C GLU A 113 5.01 -14.16 -18.06
N SER A 114 4.67 -12.89 -17.87
CA SER A 114 3.34 -12.34 -18.17
C SER A 114 3.20 -11.84 -19.63
N ARG A 115 4.19 -12.12 -20.48
CA ARG A 115 4.22 -11.78 -21.91
C ARG A 115 4.16 -13.04 -22.75
#